data_AF-A0A915ZWN2-F1
#
_entry.id   AF-A0A915ZWN2-F1
#
_cell.length_a   1.000
_cell.length_b   1.000
_cell.length_c   1.000
_cell.angle_alpha   90.00
_cell.angle_beta   90.00
_cell.angle_gamma   90.00
#
_symmetry.space_group_name_H-M   'P 1'
#
loop_
_entity.id
_entity.type
_entity.pdbx_description
1 polymer ?
#
loop_
_entity_poly.entity_id
_entity_poly.type
_entity_poly.pdbx_seq_one_letter_code
_entity_poly.pdbx_strand_id
1 'polypeptide(L)'
;MEDIQNKAKEEPHLKEQFLNSLFPTIELMENLIKRLELKEESFETFKLASEEEMTVLWDSLLLINDSLTIEDNSKKNGKKYKSFEELYGKETTEEYRPSLKEKKKSNENNNEMGFRPSAQHCKNVGTLIQCGECDKWRVIYSKSKLSSHENDELTRFLDEIQYTCGDTFYDISSSKGINIQSPHSTDDSLKKLFSIVKVNNTLTCNSPIEIPYYSSGLFKESLCFNCGAECEEENNYGEYFPYCEDCSASVENKKRRSKENKFVKSSKRKNV
;
A
#
# COMPACT_ATOMS: atom_id res chain seq x y z
N MET A 1 28.68 -13.53 -22.51
CA MET A 1 28.24 -14.62 -21.60
C MET A 1 28.13 -15.96 -22.34
N GLU A 2 27.77 -15.98 -23.63
CA GLU A 2 27.82 -17.18 -24.47
C GLU A 2 29.21 -17.82 -24.52
N ASP A 3 30.29 -17.04 -24.61
CA ASP A 3 31.67 -17.57 -24.61
C ASP A 3 32.02 -18.36 -23.35
N ILE A 4 31.46 -17.97 -22.20
CA ILE A 4 31.69 -18.66 -20.92
C ILE A 4 30.86 -19.94 -20.87
N GLN A 5 29.61 -19.91 -21.35
CA GLN A 5 28.76 -21.09 -21.40
C GLN A 5 29.27 -22.12 -22.43
N ASN A 6 29.82 -21.67 -23.55
CA ASN A 6 30.41 -22.54 -24.57
C ASN A 6 31.73 -23.14 -24.07
N LYS A 7 32.60 -22.36 -23.44
CA LYS A 7 33.82 -22.89 -22.79
C LYS A 7 33.52 -23.83 -21.61
N ALA A 8 32.46 -23.58 -20.85
CA ALA A 8 32.02 -24.48 -19.78
C ALA A 8 31.53 -25.84 -20.29
N LYS A 9 31.07 -25.93 -21.56
CA LYS A 9 30.77 -27.21 -22.21
C LYS A 9 32.04 -27.96 -22.64
N GLU A 10 33.10 -27.23 -22.98
CA GLU A 10 34.40 -27.79 -23.39
C GLU A 10 35.24 -28.26 -22.20
N GLU A 11 35.04 -27.69 -21.00
CA GLU A 11 35.79 -28.01 -19.79
C GLU A 11 34.88 -28.46 -18.63
N PRO A 12 34.36 -29.71 -18.65
CA PRO A 12 33.43 -30.21 -17.63
C PRO A 12 34.02 -30.25 -16.21
N HIS A 13 35.35 -30.36 -16.08
CA HIS A 13 36.06 -30.36 -14.80
C HIS A 13 35.86 -29.06 -14.01
N LEU A 14 35.60 -27.93 -14.68
CA LEU A 14 35.40 -26.64 -14.04
C LEU A 14 34.06 -26.59 -13.27
N LYS A 15 33.01 -27.26 -13.80
CA LYS A 15 31.72 -27.41 -13.09
C LYS A 15 31.93 -28.18 -11.78
N GLU A 16 32.70 -29.26 -11.82
CA GLU A 16 33.00 -30.09 -10.65
C GLU A 16 33.85 -29.33 -9.62
N GLN A 17 34.92 -28.65 -10.05
CA GLN A 17 35.75 -27.84 -9.17
C GLN A 17 34.97 -26.70 -8.51
N PHE A 18 34.06 -26.06 -9.25
CA PHE A 18 33.20 -25.03 -8.70
C PHE A 18 32.24 -25.59 -7.65
N LEU A 19 31.58 -26.71 -7.91
CA LEU A 19 30.71 -27.38 -6.93
C LEU A 19 31.49 -27.77 -5.67
N ASN A 20 32.69 -28.33 -5.84
CA ASN A 20 33.57 -28.69 -4.73
C ASN A 20 34.01 -27.47 -3.91
N SER A 21 34.22 -26.31 -4.55
CA SER A 21 34.56 -25.07 -3.86
C SER A 21 33.41 -24.51 -3.00
N LEU A 22 32.17 -24.76 -3.40
CA LEU A 22 30.97 -24.30 -2.68
C LEU A 22 30.55 -25.26 -1.55
N PHE A 23 30.93 -26.53 -1.64
CA PHE A 23 30.53 -27.58 -0.71
C PHE A 23 30.74 -27.21 0.79
N PRO A 24 31.90 -26.66 1.22
CA PRO A 24 32.09 -26.28 2.62
C PRO A 24 31.12 -25.20 3.11
N THR A 25 30.72 -24.29 2.21
CA THR A 25 29.78 -23.22 2.54
C THR A 25 28.36 -23.76 2.64
N ILE A 26 27.99 -24.67 1.73
CA ILE A 26 26.69 -25.35 1.75
C ILE A 26 26.54 -26.15 3.05
N GLU A 27 27.55 -26.95 3.42
CA GLU A 27 27.55 -27.74 4.65
C GLU A 27 27.45 -26.86 5.91
N LEU A 28 28.19 -25.74 5.94
CA LEU A 28 28.09 -24.78 7.05
C LEU A 28 26.67 -24.23 7.20
N MET A 29 26.05 -23.82 6.10
CA MET A 29 24.70 -23.25 6.11
C MET A 29 23.65 -24.29 6.49
N GLU A 30 23.76 -25.52 5.99
CA GLU A 30 22.86 -26.61 6.36
C GLU A 30 22.92 -26.88 7.87
N ASN A 31 24.13 -26.94 8.44
CA ASN A 31 24.31 -27.16 9.87
C ASN A 31 23.78 -26.01 10.73
N LEU A 32 23.88 -24.76 10.25
CA LEU A 32 23.28 -23.60 10.93
C LEU A 32 21.75 -23.65 10.90
N ILE A 33 21.16 -23.97 9.74
CA ILE A 33 19.71 -24.03 9.58
C ILE A 33 19.11 -25.14 10.43
N LYS A 34 19.70 -26.34 10.46
CA LYS A 34 19.22 -27.48 11.28
C LYS A 34 19.22 -27.21 12.79
N ARG A 35 19.97 -26.20 13.26
CA ARG A 35 20.02 -25.80 14.68
C ARG A 35 18.97 -24.76 15.04
N LEU A 36 18.24 -24.23 14.06
CA LEU A 36 17.15 -23.30 14.29
C LEU A 36 15.87 -24.08 14.55
N GLU A 37 15.01 -23.50 15.39
CA GLU A 37 13.67 -24.01 15.67
C GLU A 37 12.69 -22.84 15.61
N LEU A 38 11.49 -23.09 15.08
CA LEU A 38 10.39 -22.15 15.07
C LEU A 38 9.15 -22.85 15.60
N LYS A 39 8.62 -22.37 16.74
CA LYS A 39 7.45 -22.96 17.40
C LYS A 39 7.61 -24.46 17.70
N GLU A 40 8.76 -24.85 18.23
CA GLU A 40 9.10 -26.25 18.59
C GLU A 40 9.26 -27.19 17.38
N GLU A 41 9.24 -26.67 16.15
CA GLU A 41 9.58 -27.40 14.94
C GLU A 41 10.98 -27.02 14.46
N SER A 42 11.82 -28.03 14.18
CA SER A 42 13.16 -27.81 13.62
C SER A 42 13.09 -27.54 12.12
N PHE A 43 14.04 -26.74 11.63
CA PHE A 43 14.13 -26.51 10.18
C PHE A 43 14.77 -27.70 9.47
N GLU A 44 14.16 -28.11 8.37
CA GLU A 44 14.68 -29.14 7.47
C GLU A 44 15.44 -28.51 6.29
N THR A 45 16.43 -29.25 5.79
CA THR A 45 17.20 -28.89 4.59
C THR A 45 16.93 -29.93 3.52
N PHE A 46 16.64 -29.48 2.30
CA PHE A 46 16.43 -30.36 1.16
C PHE A 46 17.66 -30.38 0.26
N LYS A 47 17.95 -31.55 -0.31
CA LYS A 47 18.98 -31.65 -1.35
C LYS A 47 18.53 -30.93 -2.61
N LEU A 48 19.49 -30.44 -3.38
CA LEU A 48 19.25 -29.91 -4.71
C LEU A 48 18.63 -31.01 -5.59
N ALA A 49 17.65 -30.61 -6.41
CA ALA A 49 17.07 -31.51 -7.39
C ALA A 49 18.13 -31.98 -8.38
N SER A 50 18.12 -33.27 -8.71
CA SER A 50 19.03 -33.84 -9.71
C SER A 50 18.62 -33.42 -11.13
N GLU A 51 19.53 -33.54 -12.10
CA GLU A 51 19.21 -33.28 -13.51
C GLU A 51 18.09 -34.21 -14.00
N GLU A 52 18.03 -35.43 -13.49
CA GLU A 52 16.95 -36.39 -13.74
C GLU A 52 15.62 -35.94 -13.12
N GLU A 53 15.60 -35.46 -11.88
CA GLU A 53 14.39 -34.96 -11.24
C GLU A 53 13.84 -33.72 -11.95
N MET A 54 14.74 -32.85 -12.42
CA MET A 54 14.37 -31.68 -13.22
C MET A 54 13.80 -32.07 -14.58
N THR A 55 14.36 -33.08 -15.25
CA THR A 55 13.83 -33.56 -16.54
C THR A 55 12.46 -34.24 -16.38
N VAL A 56 12.27 -35.06 -15.35
CA VAL A 56 10.97 -35.66 -15.04
C VAL A 56 9.89 -34.61 -14.77
N LEU A 57 10.25 -33.53 -14.06
CA LEU A 57 9.35 -32.39 -13.86
C LEU A 57 8.98 -31.72 -15.20
N TRP A 58 9.98 -31.49 -16.06
CA TRP A 58 9.75 -30.89 -17.38
C TRP A 58 8.87 -31.76 -18.28
N ASP A 59 9.11 -33.07 -18.33
CA ASP A 59 8.28 -34.00 -19.10
C ASP A 59 6.83 -34.02 -18.60
N SER A 60 6.65 -33.95 -17.28
CA SER A 60 5.33 -33.84 -16.67
C SER A 60 4.61 -32.54 -17.04
N LEU A 61 5.34 -31.43 -17.18
CA LEU A 61 4.79 -30.15 -17.63
C LEU A 61 4.44 -30.17 -19.13
N LEU A 62 5.24 -30.85 -19.96
CA LEU A 62 4.97 -31.01 -21.39
C LEU A 62 3.72 -31.85 -21.67
N LEU A 63 3.35 -32.77 -20.78
CA LEU A 63 2.08 -33.49 -20.86
C LEU A 63 0.85 -32.58 -20.68
N ILE A 64 1.00 -31.48 -19.93
CA ILE A 64 -0.07 -30.52 -19.67
C ILE A 64 -0.12 -29.45 -20.77
N ASN A 65 1.05 -29.03 -21.26
CA ASN A 65 1.15 -28.08 -22.35
C ASN A 65 2.37 -28.39 -23.22
N ASP A 66 2.11 -28.99 -24.39
CA ASP A 66 3.10 -29.37 -25.39
C ASP A 66 3.73 -28.16 -26.09
N SER A 67 3.15 -26.98 -25.94
CA SER A 67 3.67 -25.73 -26.49
C SER A 67 4.76 -25.09 -25.63
N LEU A 68 5.06 -25.64 -24.45
CA LEU A 68 6.09 -25.11 -23.57
C LEU A 68 7.48 -25.49 -24.07
N THR A 69 8.37 -24.52 -24.08
CA THR A 69 9.80 -24.71 -24.31
C THR A 69 10.56 -24.37 -23.04
N ILE A 70 11.76 -24.92 -22.88
CA ILE A 70 12.64 -24.63 -21.73
C ILE A 70 13.01 -23.13 -21.63
N GLU A 71 12.77 -22.37 -22.71
CA GLU A 71 12.98 -20.92 -22.82
C GLU A 71 11.75 -20.09 -22.39
N ASP A 72 10.60 -20.69 -22.10
CA ASP A 72 9.39 -20.02 -21.63
C ASP A 72 9.44 -19.64 -20.13
N ASN A 73 10.64 -19.38 -19.61
CA ASN A 73 10.87 -18.90 -18.25
C ASN A 73 10.65 -17.38 -18.08
N SER A 74 10.33 -16.69 -19.17
CA SER A 74 10.08 -15.26 -19.17
C SER A 74 8.59 -14.98 -19.10
N LYS A 75 8.18 -14.05 -18.21
CA LYS A 75 6.85 -13.45 -18.21
C LYS A 75 6.55 -12.92 -19.61
N LYS A 76 5.91 -13.72 -20.47
CA LYS A 76 5.38 -13.28 -21.76
C LYS A 76 4.16 -12.40 -21.50
N ASN A 77 4.43 -11.13 -21.18
CA ASN A 77 3.69 -9.96 -21.62
C ASN A 77 4.43 -8.68 -21.20
N GLY A 78 5.19 -8.12 -22.14
CA GLY A 78 5.76 -6.78 -22.04
C GLY A 78 7.20 -6.69 -22.54
N LYS A 79 7.36 -6.42 -23.85
CA LYS A 79 8.60 -5.99 -24.54
C LYS A 79 9.87 -6.79 -24.19
N LYS A 80 10.30 -7.67 -25.10
CA LYS A 80 11.61 -8.33 -25.09
C LYS A 80 12.71 -7.30 -24.78
N TYR A 81 13.49 -7.52 -23.72
CA TYR A 81 14.75 -6.80 -23.53
C TYR A 81 15.65 -7.09 -24.72
N LYS A 82 16.36 -6.08 -25.21
CA LYS A 82 17.39 -6.25 -26.24
C LYS A 82 18.54 -7.10 -25.69
N SER A 83 19.20 -7.88 -26.54
CA SER A 83 20.36 -8.66 -26.12
C SER A 83 21.51 -7.75 -25.68
N PHE A 84 22.45 -8.29 -24.92
CA PHE A 84 23.61 -7.54 -24.45
C PHE A 84 24.45 -7.01 -25.63
N GLU A 85 24.65 -7.85 -26.64
CA GLU A 85 25.37 -7.51 -27.87
C GLU A 85 24.70 -6.35 -28.63
N GLU A 86 23.37 -6.25 -28.57
CA GLU A 86 22.63 -5.12 -29.16
C GLU A 86 22.73 -3.83 -28.34
N LEU A 87 23.06 -3.89 -27.05
CA LEU A 87 23.13 -2.74 -26.16
C LEU A 87 24.55 -2.22 -25.96
N TYR A 88 25.55 -3.09 -26.06
CA TYR A 88 26.93 -2.74 -25.82
C TYR A 88 27.44 -1.69 -26.82
N GLY A 89 28.06 -0.62 -26.32
CA GLY A 89 28.63 0.47 -27.13
C GLY A 89 27.63 1.53 -27.61
N LYS A 90 26.35 1.45 -27.25
CA LYS A 90 25.38 2.53 -27.49
C LYS A 90 25.48 3.59 -26.40
N GLU A 91 25.31 4.85 -26.77
CA GLU A 91 25.18 5.94 -25.80
C GLU A 91 23.99 5.68 -24.90
N THR A 92 24.24 5.53 -23.60
CA THR A 92 23.19 5.33 -22.61
C THR A 92 22.61 6.67 -22.20
N THR A 93 21.30 6.80 -22.26
CA THR A 93 20.56 7.93 -21.75
C THR A 93 20.19 7.68 -20.28
N GLU A 94 20.28 8.71 -19.44
CA GLU A 94 19.88 8.64 -18.02
C GLU A 94 18.34 8.70 -17.84
N GLU A 95 17.58 8.72 -18.93
CA GLU A 95 16.12 8.90 -18.97
C GLU A 95 15.36 7.86 -18.13
N TYR A 96 15.93 6.67 -17.95
CA TYR A 96 15.30 5.60 -17.16
C TYR A 96 15.87 5.44 -15.74
N ARG A 97 16.88 6.23 -15.35
CA ARG A 97 17.57 6.12 -14.05
C ARG A 97 16.61 6.38 -12.89
N PRO A 98 16.25 5.38 -12.07
CA PRO A 98 15.21 5.53 -11.05
C PRO A 98 15.49 6.64 -10.02
N SER A 99 16.76 6.96 -9.78
CA SER A 99 17.18 8.01 -8.85
C SER A 99 17.07 9.44 -9.41
N LEU A 100 17.06 9.59 -10.74
CA LEU A 100 16.92 10.89 -11.43
C LEU A 100 15.55 11.08 -12.06
N LYS A 101 14.76 10.01 -12.21
CA LYS A 101 13.33 10.14 -12.46
C LYS A 101 12.78 11.08 -11.40
N GLU A 102 12.22 12.20 -11.83
CA GLU A 102 11.37 13.01 -10.98
C GLU A 102 10.44 12.02 -10.27
N LYS A 103 10.44 12.03 -8.93
CA LYS A 103 9.47 11.24 -8.17
C LYS A 103 8.14 11.58 -8.83
N LYS A 104 7.53 10.62 -9.54
CA LYS A 104 6.21 10.81 -10.13
C LYS A 104 5.42 11.49 -9.03
N LYS A 105 4.97 12.74 -9.27
CA LYS A 105 4.05 13.41 -8.36
C LYS A 105 3.03 12.35 -8.05
N SER A 106 3.09 11.86 -6.83
CA SER A 106 2.51 10.58 -6.49
C SER A 106 1.03 10.76 -6.71
N ASN A 107 0.45 10.19 -7.77
CA ASN A 107 -0.88 10.48 -8.32
C ASN A 107 -1.46 11.76 -7.72
N GLU A 108 -1.35 12.91 -8.39
CA GLU A 108 -2.20 14.07 -8.07
C GLU A 108 -3.58 13.51 -7.77
N ASN A 109 -3.96 13.57 -6.50
CA ASN A 109 -5.11 12.81 -6.05
C ASN A 109 -6.29 13.37 -6.84
N ASN A 110 -7.14 12.51 -7.41
CA ASN A 110 -8.36 12.94 -8.08
C ASN A 110 -9.37 13.64 -7.12
N ASN A 111 -8.96 13.94 -5.88
CA ASN A 111 -9.77 14.66 -4.92
C ASN A 111 -9.37 16.14 -4.87
N GLU A 112 -10.36 16.98 -4.66
CA GLU A 112 -10.21 18.44 -4.67
C GLU A 112 -9.50 18.98 -3.40
N MET A 113 -8.99 18.08 -2.56
CA MET A 113 -8.37 18.43 -1.28
C MET A 113 -6.97 19.02 -1.46
N GLY A 114 -6.26 18.72 -2.56
CA GLY A 114 -4.89 19.20 -2.78
C GLY A 114 -3.85 18.59 -1.83
N PHE A 115 -4.18 17.47 -1.18
CA PHE A 115 -3.30 16.62 -0.38
C PHE A 115 -3.87 15.22 -0.16
N ARG A 116 -3.01 14.29 0.28
CA ARG A 116 -3.41 12.91 0.55
C ARG A 116 -4.14 12.79 1.88
N PRO A 117 -5.29 12.08 1.95
CA PRO A 117 -5.89 11.70 3.22
C PRO A 117 -4.86 10.97 4.09
N SER A 118 -4.72 11.37 5.35
CA SER A 118 -3.78 10.75 6.28
C SER A 118 -4.28 10.84 7.72
N ALA A 119 -3.77 9.96 8.59
CA ALA A 119 -4.06 9.99 10.02
C ALA A 119 -3.68 11.34 10.66
N GLN A 120 -2.57 11.96 10.22
CA GLN A 120 -2.16 13.28 10.74
C GLN A 120 -3.13 14.39 10.31
N HIS A 121 -3.57 14.37 9.06
CA HIS A 121 -4.53 15.37 8.57
C HIS A 121 -5.90 15.24 9.25
N CYS A 122 -6.28 14.02 9.63
CA CYS A 122 -7.44 13.75 10.46
C CYS A 122 -7.24 14.32 11.88
N LYS A 123 -6.09 14.05 12.52
CA LYS A 123 -5.74 14.59 13.86
C LYS A 123 -5.72 16.11 13.94
N ASN A 124 -5.43 16.79 12.83
CA ASN A 124 -5.40 18.23 12.78
C ASN A 124 -6.80 18.86 12.96
N VAL A 125 -7.87 18.13 12.59
CA VAL A 125 -9.26 18.56 12.71
C VAL A 125 -9.93 17.88 13.90
N GLY A 126 -9.81 16.55 14.02
CA GLY A 126 -10.32 15.78 15.15
C GLY A 126 -11.84 15.61 15.21
N THR A 127 -12.55 15.85 14.10
CA THR A 127 -14.01 15.74 14.00
C THR A 127 -14.41 14.93 12.76
N LEU A 128 -15.64 14.41 12.78
CA LEU A 128 -16.28 13.64 11.72
C LEU A 128 -17.57 14.33 11.26
N ILE A 129 -18.07 13.92 10.10
CA ILE A 129 -19.38 14.33 9.60
C ILE A 129 -20.18 13.09 9.18
N GLN A 130 -21.45 13.02 9.57
CA GLN A 130 -22.32 11.90 9.20
C GLN A 130 -23.01 12.17 7.86
N CYS A 131 -23.02 11.18 6.97
CA CYS A 131 -23.76 11.25 5.72
C CYS A 131 -25.26 11.01 5.95
N GLY A 132 -26.13 11.92 5.52
CA GLY A 132 -27.58 11.80 5.68
C GLY A 132 -28.24 10.72 4.82
N GLU A 133 -27.57 10.21 3.78
CA GLU A 133 -28.11 9.13 2.92
C GLU A 133 -27.72 7.71 3.35
N CYS A 134 -26.56 7.53 3.97
CA CYS A 134 -26.02 6.19 4.29
C CYS A 134 -25.53 6.05 5.73
N ASP A 135 -25.71 7.08 6.56
CA ASP A 135 -25.37 7.14 7.98
C ASP A 135 -23.89 6.89 8.35
N LYS A 136 -23.02 6.72 7.35
CA LYS A 136 -21.58 6.56 7.54
C LYS A 136 -20.94 7.86 8.00
N TRP A 137 -20.08 7.75 9.00
CA TRP A 137 -19.16 8.80 9.40
C TRP A 137 -18.04 8.97 8.37
N ARG A 138 -17.81 10.22 7.94
CA ARG A 138 -16.73 10.62 7.05
C ARG A 138 -15.72 11.49 7.76
N VAL A 139 -14.46 11.28 7.42
CA VAL A 139 -13.34 11.96 8.07
C VAL A 139 -13.12 13.32 7.43
N ILE A 140 -12.98 14.33 8.29
CA ILE A 140 -12.62 15.68 7.89
C ILE A 140 -11.10 15.86 8.04
N TYR A 141 -10.48 16.53 7.08
CA TYR A 141 -9.03 16.68 6.99
C TYR A 141 -8.57 18.14 6.90
N SER A 142 -7.37 18.40 7.44
CA SER A 142 -6.64 19.66 7.23
C SER A 142 -5.12 19.42 7.21
N LYS A 143 -4.37 20.21 6.43
CA LYS A 143 -2.89 20.21 6.43
C LYS A 143 -2.31 20.72 7.75
N SER A 144 -2.98 21.67 8.39
CA SER A 144 -2.54 22.33 9.61
C SER A 144 -3.57 22.16 10.72
N LYS A 145 -3.10 22.15 11.97
CA LYS A 145 -3.98 22.12 13.14
C LYS A 145 -4.85 23.38 13.16
N LEU A 146 -6.16 23.21 13.38
CA LEU A 146 -7.11 24.31 13.48
C LEU A 146 -6.92 25.05 14.83
N SER A 147 -7.10 26.36 14.80
CA SER A 147 -7.24 27.21 16.00
C SER A 147 -8.57 26.93 16.72
N SER A 148 -8.71 27.41 17.96
CA SER A 148 -9.99 27.26 18.71
C SER A 148 -11.16 27.87 17.94
N HIS A 149 -10.98 29.08 17.42
CA HIS A 149 -12.00 29.79 16.66
C HIS A 149 -12.42 29.03 15.38
N GLU A 150 -11.46 28.50 14.63
CA GLU A 150 -11.77 27.70 13.42
C GLU A 150 -12.50 26.39 13.76
N ASN A 151 -12.21 25.77 14.90
CA ASN A 151 -12.95 24.59 15.36
C ASN A 151 -14.38 24.95 15.78
N ASP A 152 -14.57 26.09 16.47
CA ASP A 152 -15.90 26.56 16.89
C ASP A 152 -16.76 26.90 15.65
N GLU A 153 -16.18 27.59 14.66
CA GLU A 153 -16.86 27.89 13.39
C GLU A 153 -17.20 26.61 12.61
N LEU A 154 -16.27 25.66 12.54
CA LEU A 154 -16.50 24.37 11.88
C LEU A 154 -17.65 23.62 12.57
N THR A 155 -17.64 23.54 13.90
CA THR A 155 -18.68 22.83 14.67
C THR A 155 -20.06 23.42 14.38
N ARG A 156 -20.20 24.75 14.47
CA ARG A 156 -21.47 25.43 14.16
C ARG A 156 -21.92 25.18 12.72
N PHE A 157 -21.00 25.18 11.76
CA PHE A 157 -21.33 24.89 10.38
C PHE A 157 -21.81 23.44 10.19
N LEU A 158 -21.13 22.47 10.81
CA LEU A 158 -21.48 21.06 10.73
C LEU A 158 -22.88 20.76 11.30
N ASP A 159 -23.27 21.43 12.40
CA ASP A 159 -24.58 21.28 13.03
C ASP A 159 -25.75 21.76 12.14
N GLU A 160 -25.48 22.69 11.24
CA GLU A 160 -26.52 23.28 10.39
C GLU A 160 -26.73 22.52 9.07
N ILE A 161 -25.74 21.76 8.60
CA ILE A 161 -25.76 21.16 7.26
C ILE A 161 -26.28 19.72 7.25
N GLN A 162 -26.82 19.32 6.11
CA GLN A 162 -27.03 17.91 5.77
C GLN A 162 -26.00 17.54 4.72
N TYR A 163 -25.08 16.64 5.10
CA TYR A 163 -23.99 16.22 4.22
C TYR A 163 -24.35 14.92 3.50
N THR A 164 -24.00 14.85 2.23
CA THR A 164 -24.05 13.62 1.44
C THR A 164 -22.65 13.25 0.95
N CYS A 165 -22.35 11.95 0.90
CA CYS A 165 -21.06 11.47 0.44
C CYS A 165 -20.78 11.94 -0.99
N GLY A 166 -19.67 12.66 -1.15
CA GLY A 166 -19.22 13.17 -2.45
C GLY A 166 -19.33 14.68 -2.57
N ASP A 167 -20.11 15.32 -1.70
CA ASP A 167 -20.23 16.78 -1.69
C ASP A 167 -19.00 17.44 -1.08
N THR A 168 -18.65 18.61 -1.60
CA THR A 168 -17.73 19.52 -0.92
C THR A 168 -18.50 20.50 -0.04
N PHE A 169 -17.82 21.13 0.92
CA PHE A 169 -18.44 22.23 1.69
C PHE A 169 -18.83 23.43 0.81
N TYR A 170 -18.15 23.63 -0.33
CA TYR A 170 -18.54 24.67 -1.29
C TYR A 170 -19.88 24.36 -1.97
N ASP A 171 -20.11 23.09 -2.35
CA ASP A 171 -21.37 22.66 -2.97
C ASP A 171 -22.55 22.85 -2.01
N ILE A 172 -22.36 22.44 -0.75
CA ILE A 172 -23.37 22.53 0.31
C ILE A 172 -23.70 23.98 0.66
N SER A 173 -22.70 24.86 0.73
CA SER A 173 -22.95 26.27 0.99
C SER A 173 -23.65 26.96 -0.19
N SER A 174 -23.31 26.58 -1.42
CA SER A 174 -23.93 27.13 -2.63
C SER A 174 -25.42 26.76 -2.72
N SER A 175 -25.78 25.52 -2.37
CA SER A 175 -27.18 25.06 -2.37
C SER A 175 -28.05 25.74 -1.30
N LYS A 176 -27.45 26.15 -0.18
CA LYS A 176 -28.10 26.96 0.86
C LYS A 176 -28.26 28.45 0.52
N GLY A 177 -27.82 28.88 -0.66
CA GLY A 177 -27.87 30.30 -1.05
C GLY A 177 -26.78 31.16 -0.40
N ILE A 178 -25.78 30.56 0.25
CA ILE A 178 -24.60 31.28 0.75
C ILE A 178 -23.68 31.53 -0.45
N ASN A 179 -23.71 32.75 -0.98
CA ASN A 179 -22.94 33.09 -2.17
C ASN A 179 -21.46 33.37 -1.83
N ILE A 180 -20.69 32.30 -1.72
CA ILE A 180 -19.25 32.31 -1.40
C ILE A 180 -18.41 32.91 -2.55
N GLN A 181 -18.96 33.08 -3.75
CA GLN A 181 -18.24 33.65 -4.91
C GLN A 181 -18.39 35.18 -5.03
N SER A 182 -19.24 35.82 -4.21
CA SER A 182 -19.39 37.28 -4.22
C SER A 182 -18.24 37.99 -3.47
N PRO A 183 -17.57 39.00 -4.06
CA PRO A 183 -16.53 39.80 -3.40
C PRO A 183 -17.02 40.65 -2.22
N HIS A 184 -18.34 40.72 -1.97
CA HIS A 184 -18.94 41.60 -0.96
C HIS A 184 -19.80 40.87 0.09
N SER A 185 -19.65 39.55 0.27
CA SER A 185 -20.38 38.81 1.31
C SER A 185 -19.65 38.82 2.67
N THR A 186 -20.43 38.94 3.74
CA THR A 186 -20.05 39.00 5.16
C THR A 186 -19.43 37.71 5.72
N ASP A 187 -18.90 36.83 4.88
CA ASP A 187 -18.50 35.48 5.30
C ASP A 187 -17.12 35.07 4.75
N ASP A 188 -16.16 35.98 4.89
CA ASP A 188 -14.75 35.75 4.59
C ASP A 188 -14.15 34.65 5.49
N SER A 189 -14.72 34.48 6.69
CA SER A 189 -14.32 33.43 7.63
C SER A 189 -14.63 32.02 7.11
N LEU A 190 -15.85 31.73 6.62
CA LEU A 190 -16.16 30.40 6.08
C LEU A 190 -15.38 30.10 4.80
N LYS A 191 -15.14 31.10 3.93
CA LYS A 191 -14.26 30.95 2.76
C LYS A 191 -12.88 30.46 3.17
N LYS A 192 -12.29 31.14 4.16
CA LYS A 192 -11.00 30.78 4.72
C LYS A 192 -11.04 29.39 5.34
N LEU A 193 -12.07 29.07 6.10
CA LEU A 193 -12.26 27.75 6.71
C LEU A 193 -12.32 26.63 5.66
N PHE A 194 -13.13 26.77 4.61
CA PHE A 194 -13.25 25.75 3.55
C PHE A 194 -12.02 25.66 2.64
N SER A 195 -11.13 26.65 2.68
CA SER A 195 -9.83 26.54 2.02
C SER A 195 -8.89 25.58 2.75
N ILE A 196 -9.01 25.46 4.07
CA ILE A 196 -8.12 24.63 4.92
C ILE A 196 -8.75 23.29 5.32
N VAL A 197 -10.06 23.27 5.58
CA VAL A 197 -10.82 22.08 5.98
C VAL A 197 -11.43 21.43 4.75
N LYS A 198 -11.18 20.13 4.58
CA LYS A 198 -11.60 19.37 3.40
C LYS A 198 -12.23 18.03 3.78
N VAL A 199 -13.24 17.62 3.03
CA VAL A 199 -13.78 16.26 3.01
C VAL A 199 -13.41 15.61 1.69
N ASN A 200 -13.25 14.29 1.67
CA ASN A 200 -12.88 13.58 0.45
C ASN A 200 -14.10 13.38 -0.46
N ASN A 201 -14.28 14.29 -1.42
CA ASN A 201 -15.37 14.28 -2.40
C ASN A 201 -15.36 13.10 -3.40
N THR A 202 -14.35 12.23 -3.35
CA THR A 202 -14.33 11.00 -4.16
C THR A 202 -15.06 9.83 -3.49
N LEU A 203 -15.48 9.99 -2.24
CA LEU A 203 -16.20 8.96 -1.49
C LEU A 203 -17.68 9.00 -1.83
N THR A 204 -18.26 7.84 -2.07
CA THR A 204 -19.71 7.66 -2.27
C THR A 204 -20.31 6.92 -1.08
N CYS A 205 -21.63 6.81 -1.02
CA CYS A 205 -22.33 6.03 0.00
C CYS A 205 -21.90 4.55 0.01
N ASN A 206 -21.41 4.02 -1.11
CA ASN A 206 -20.88 2.66 -1.22
C ASN A 206 -19.42 2.53 -0.77
N SER A 207 -18.70 3.64 -0.59
CA SER A 207 -17.31 3.59 -0.14
C SER A 207 -17.22 3.11 1.32
N PRO A 208 -16.21 2.29 1.66
CA PRO A 208 -15.94 1.90 3.04
C PRO A 208 -15.51 3.09 3.89
N ILE A 209 -15.44 2.91 5.20
CA ILE A 209 -14.88 3.88 6.14
C ILE A 209 -13.39 4.10 5.83
N GLU A 210 -12.95 5.35 5.91
CA GLU A 210 -11.59 5.73 5.56
C GLU A 210 -10.57 5.17 6.56
N ILE A 211 -9.43 4.66 6.07
CA ILE A 211 -8.32 4.17 6.92
C ILE A 211 -7.86 5.19 7.98
N PRO A 212 -7.80 6.52 7.69
CA PRO A 212 -7.52 7.54 8.69
C PRO A 212 -8.45 7.54 9.92
N TYR A 213 -9.70 7.07 9.81
CA TYR A 213 -10.59 6.90 10.97
C TYR A 213 -9.90 6.05 12.04
N TYR A 214 -9.52 4.82 11.67
CA TYR A 214 -8.88 3.85 12.57
C TYR A 214 -7.43 4.21 12.92
N SER A 215 -6.64 4.63 11.93
CA SER A 215 -5.21 4.90 12.12
C SER A 215 -4.92 6.21 12.86
N SER A 216 -5.91 7.10 13.01
CA SER A 216 -5.79 8.29 13.84
C SER A 216 -5.74 7.95 15.33
N GLY A 217 -6.47 6.91 15.77
CA GLY A 217 -6.65 6.61 17.19
C GLY A 217 -7.40 7.70 17.97
N LEU A 218 -8.15 8.57 17.28
CA LEU A 218 -8.95 9.63 17.91
C LEU A 218 -10.34 9.15 18.31
N PHE A 219 -10.96 8.35 17.45
CA PHE A 219 -12.33 7.88 17.58
C PHE A 219 -12.31 6.52 18.26
N LYS A 220 -13.18 6.33 19.25
CA LYS A 220 -13.19 5.13 20.11
C LYS A 220 -14.21 4.11 19.65
N GLU A 221 -15.18 4.55 18.86
CA GLU A 221 -16.28 3.75 18.34
C GLU A 221 -15.71 2.76 17.33
N SER A 222 -15.96 1.47 17.60
CA SER A 222 -15.60 0.40 16.69
C SER A 222 -16.67 0.31 15.60
N LEU A 223 -16.37 0.90 14.45
CA LEU A 223 -17.24 0.86 13.28
C LEU A 223 -16.79 -0.21 12.30
N CYS A 224 -17.72 -0.94 11.70
CA CYS A 224 -17.45 -1.83 10.58
C CYS A 224 -16.80 -1.05 9.43
N PHE A 225 -15.67 -1.55 8.93
CA PHE A 225 -14.92 -0.95 7.83
C PHE A 225 -15.76 -0.77 6.56
N ASN A 226 -16.67 -1.69 6.28
CA ASN A 226 -17.45 -1.67 5.04
C ASN A 226 -18.72 -0.80 5.15
N CYS A 227 -19.59 -1.11 6.11
CA CYS A 227 -20.89 -0.45 6.22
C CYS A 227 -20.92 0.72 7.21
N GLY A 228 -19.94 0.85 8.11
CA GLY A 228 -19.91 1.90 9.13
C GLY A 228 -20.83 1.68 10.32
N ALA A 229 -21.54 0.54 10.39
CA ALA A 229 -22.33 0.17 11.57
C ALA A 229 -21.41 -0.09 12.77
N GLU A 230 -21.84 0.31 13.96
CA GLU A 230 -21.13 -0.02 15.20
C GLU A 230 -21.12 -1.54 15.40
N CYS A 231 -19.95 -2.11 15.67
CA CYS A 231 -19.79 -3.54 15.92
C CYS A 231 -18.71 -3.78 16.97
N GLU A 232 -18.84 -4.86 17.72
CA GLU A 232 -17.83 -5.25 18.71
C GLU A 232 -16.49 -5.49 18.02
N GLU A 233 -15.39 -5.08 18.66
CA GLU A 233 -14.07 -5.48 18.22
C GLU A 233 -13.92 -6.99 18.43
N GLU A 234 -14.25 -7.79 17.42
CA GLU A 234 -13.85 -9.19 17.43
C GLU A 234 -12.33 -9.24 17.56
N ASN A 235 -11.85 -10.05 18.53
CA ASN A 235 -10.45 -10.26 18.90
C ASN A 235 -9.60 -10.93 17.80
N ASN A 236 -9.68 -10.46 16.56
CA ASN A 236 -8.91 -10.91 15.41
C ASN A 236 -7.48 -10.33 15.45
N TYR A 237 -6.74 -10.55 16.54
CA TYR A 237 -5.28 -10.38 16.69
C TYR A 237 -4.66 -9.15 15.98
N GLY A 238 -5.39 -8.04 15.83
CA GLY A 238 -4.98 -6.82 15.12
C GLY A 238 -4.70 -6.96 13.62
N GLU A 239 -5.05 -8.05 12.94
CA GLU A 239 -4.66 -8.27 11.54
C GLU A 239 -5.59 -7.57 10.53
N TYR A 240 -6.90 -7.53 10.77
CA TYR A 240 -7.90 -6.97 9.87
C TYR A 240 -8.58 -5.75 10.49
N PHE A 241 -9.16 -4.89 9.66
CA PHE A 241 -10.13 -3.90 10.15
C PHE A 241 -11.40 -4.60 10.66
N PRO A 242 -12.16 -3.98 11.58
CA PRO A 242 -13.41 -4.56 12.09
C PRO A 242 -14.48 -4.70 11.00
N TYR A 243 -15.28 -5.76 11.05
CA TYR A 243 -16.44 -6.00 10.18
C TYR A 243 -17.60 -6.53 11.03
N CYS A 244 -18.82 -6.03 10.82
CA CYS A 244 -20.02 -6.62 11.42
C CYS A 244 -20.26 -8.03 10.87
N GLU A 245 -21.12 -8.81 11.53
CA GLU A 245 -21.44 -10.20 11.14
C GLU A 245 -21.84 -10.31 9.66
N ASP A 246 -22.74 -9.46 9.19
CA ASP A 246 -23.23 -9.45 7.80
C ASP A 246 -22.11 -9.16 6.79
N CYS A 247 -21.27 -8.16 7.06
CA CYS A 247 -20.15 -7.81 6.19
C CYS A 247 -19.02 -8.84 6.29
N SER A 248 -18.87 -9.48 7.46
CA SER A 248 -17.89 -10.53 7.67
C SER A 248 -18.19 -11.78 6.84
N ALA A 249 -19.47 -12.09 6.62
CA ALA A 249 -19.91 -13.22 5.81
C ALA A 249 -19.95 -12.90 4.30
N SER A 250 -20.26 -11.65 3.92
CA SER A 250 -20.45 -11.25 2.52
C SER A 250 -19.19 -10.72 1.82
N VAL A 251 -18.21 -10.16 2.55
CA VAL A 251 -16.98 -9.62 1.96
C VAL A 251 -15.92 -10.71 1.86
N GLU A 252 -15.68 -11.22 0.64
CA GLU A 252 -14.67 -12.24 0.37
C GLU A 252 -13.24 -11.79 0.74
N ASN A 253 -12.92 -10.51 0.52
CA ASN A 253 -11.57 -9.97 0.67
C ASN A 253 -11.51 -8.89 1.75
N LYS A 254 -11.37 -9.31 3.02
CA LYS A 254 -11.24 -8.38 4.15
C LYS A 254 -9.96 -7.55 4.06
N LYS A 255 -10.09 -6.25 4.34
CA LYS A 255 -8.95 -5.33 4.36
C LYS A 255 -8.04 -5.60 5.56
N ARG A 256 -6.76 -5.89 5.30
CA ARG A 256 -5.71 -6.05 6.31
C ARG A 256 -5.21 -4.71 6.84
N ARG A 257 -4.93 -4.64 8.14
CA ARG A 257 -4.16 -3.57 8.79
C ARG A 257 -2.68 -3.77 8.42
N SER A 258 -1.99 -2.70 8.01
CA SER A 258 -0.54 -2.76 7.81
C SER A 258 0.12 -2.95 9.18
N LYS A 259 0.91 -4.02 9.34
CA LYS A 259 1.80 -4.14 10.51
C LYS A 259 2.77 -2.96 10.49
N GLU A 260 2.88 -2.24 11.60
CA GLU A 260 3.98 -1.29 11.77
C GLU A 260 5.28 -2.10 11.76
N ASN A 261 6.07 -1.98 10.70
CA ASN A 261 7.48 -2.37 10.78
C ASN A 261 8.10 -1.43 11.82
N LYS A 262 8.30 -1.92 13.05
CA LYS A 262 9.08 -1.24 14.07
C LYS A 262 10.49 -1.04 13.53
N PHE A 263 10.71 0.10 12.88
CA PHE A 263 12.04 0.53 12.47
C PHE A 263 12.78 0.86 13.76
N VAL A 264 13.57 -0.08 14.27
CA VAL A 264 14.47 0.14 15.39
C VAL A 264 15.46 1.20 14.92
N LYS A 265 15.26 2.45 15.33
CA LYS A 265 16.25 3.51 15.12
C LYS A 265 17.51 3.09 15.86
N SER A 266 18.53 2.65 15.12
CA SER A 266 19.87 2.52 15.67
C SER A 266 20.37 3.91 16.01
N SER A 267 20.36 4.24 17.31
CA SER A 267 20.98 5.45 17.83
C SER A 267 22.48 5.38 17.55
N LYS A 268 22.94 6.08 16.50
CA LYS A 268 24.36 6.40 16.33
C LYS A 268 24.79 7.24 17.54
N ARG A 269 25.50 6.60 18.48
CA ARG A 269 26.28 7.29 19.50
C ARG A 269 27.30 8.17 18.76
N LYS A 270 27.17 9.49 18.91
CA LYS A 270 28.27 10.41 18.61
C LYS A 270 29.31 10.20 19.70
N ASN A 271 30.48 9.69 19.32
CA ASN A 271 31.64 9.78 20.19
C ASN A 271 32.05 11.27 20.25
N VAL A 272 32.20 11.76 21.47
CA VAL A 272 32.85 13.04 21.80
C VAL A 272 34.35 12.82 21.76
#